data_AF-A0A067NCC1-F1
#
_entry.id   AF-A0A067NCC1-F1
#
_cell.length_a   1.000
_cell.length_b   1.000
_cell.length_c   1.000
_cell.angle_alpha   90.00
_cell.angle_beta   90.00
_cell.angle_gamma   90.00
#
_symmetry.space_group_name_H-M   'P 1'
#
loop_
_entity.id
_entity.type
_entity.pdbx_description
1 polymer ?
#
loop_
_entity_poly.entity_id
_entity_poly.type
_entity_poly.pdbx_seq_one_letter_code
_entity_poly.pdbx_strand_id
1 'polypeptide(L)'
;MSTPLRPNAKVVVEIPYSPLWRGNPSNARRGRGATAAHKPSPLAAKTHNSEPAATTTTKPKRKLDEAVNAAAKNAKKARMDKAGATNPKDDGKARKGKASEKENAALEQIIPLDIVKPPVVKRVRRVPEPVWYYIEGEFSREEVEQRIQLREFVLRFEPILEIATTHLQALDEFHVFPDQTAKAVLTGLLDFLAADAPEPQRKTIQGSISQIRSAGMNFGKMHSILQEVCASMSITLPSTPFPSETTRSTRTGTFTVCTSKQLIPSLIALINAAEQTPSLKAEVDLGMKEILPANKENAANVKAETERWAEKRKILGEAKEKLTRGDSADLAAWKEQHRKAETEHKLTLNRLQLKHSRKLQSLQPRFSPLGADVDGNVYYALSYPSKKQLKVPPFEERDSFTRFSWFIFAWGKAGQHGVQGDFRQYWWGFYEVKEIKKLSKWIESRANEVHQEEADPKPGDPSRAEKRVETATPPPSPAEIKALCKRLDEFTIFLELEARGDGAGKNAGGAKARKS
;
A
#
# COMPACT_ATOMS: atom_id res chain seq x y z
N MET A 1 -29.48 30.25 -51.87
CA MET A 1 -29.56 29.39 -50.68
C MET A 1 -28.31 28.52 -50.65
N SER A 2 -27.35 28.84 -49.78
CA SER A 2 -26.17 28.00 -49.58
C SER A 2 -25.65 28.21 -48.16
N THR A 3 -25.73 27.18 -47.35
CA THR A 3 -25.24 27.08 -45.97
C THR A 3 -23.71 26.98 -45.94
N PRO A 4 -23.01 27.60 -44.96
CA PRO A 4 -21.59 27.40 -44.78
C PRO A 4 -21.28 26.16 -43.93
N LEU A 5 -20.28 25.40 -44.37
CA LEU A 5 -19.70 24.23 -43.71
C LEU A 5 -18.89 24.66 -42.47
N ARG A 6 -19.09 23.96 -41.35
CA ARG A 6 -18.25 24.07 -40.14
C ARG A 6 -17.00 23.18 -40.26
N PRO A 7 -15.85 23.57 -39.68
CA PRO A 7 -14.65 22.76 -39.68
C PRO A 7 -14.70 21.65 -38.60
N ASN A 8 -14.17 20.48 -38.96
CA ASN A 8 -14.05 19.29 -38.11
C ASN A 8 -13.11 19.55 -36.92
N ALA A 9 -13.66 19.55 -35.70
CA ALA A 9 -12.88 19.46 -34.47
C ALA A 9 -12.37 18.02 -34.30
N LYS A 10 -11.05 17.84 -34.33
CA LYS A 10 -10.39 16.60 -33.92
C LYS A 10 -10.50 16.48 -32.40
N VAL A 11 -11.32 15.53 -31.94
CA VAL A 11 -11.34 15.08 -30.55
C VAL A 11 -10.03 14.31 -30.30
N VAL A 12 -9.10 14.95 -29.58
CA VAL A 12 -7.96 14.26 -28.96
C VAL A 12 -8.49 13.61 -27.69
N VAL A 13 -8.64 12.29 -27.73
CA VAL A 13 -8.98 11.47 -26.56
C VAL A 13 -7.70 11.30 -25.73
N GLU A 14 -7.54 12.08 -24.68
CA GLU A 14 -6.59 11.77 -23.62
C GLU A 14 -7.13 10.57 -22.83
N ILE A 15 -6.34 9.49 -22.78
CA ILE A 15 -6.67 8.26 -22.06
C ILE A 15 -6.17 8.42 -20.61
N PRO A 16 -7.04 8.37 -19.59
CA PRO A 16 -6.60 8.38 -18.21
C PRO A 16 -5.85 7.08 -17.86
N TYR A 17 -4.71 7.25 -17.17
CA TYR A 17 -3.88 6.18 -16.62
C TYR A 17 -4.71 5.18 -15.80
N SER A 18 -4.85 3.96 -16.31
CA SER A 18 -5.31 2.78 -15.56
C SER A 18 -4.18 1.75 -15.46
N PRO A 19 -3.88 1.17 -14.28
CA PRO A 19 -2.92 0.09 -14.17
C PRO A 19 -3.63 -1.24 -14.46
N LEU A 20 -3.86 -1.53 -15.75
CA LEU A 20 -4.31 -2.83 -16.22
C LEU A 20 -3.32 -3.37 -17.26
N TRP A 21 -2.19 -3.89 -16.78
CA TRP A 21 -1.34 -4.75 -17.61
C TRP A 21 -1.98 -6.14 -17.69
N ARG A 22 -2.94 -6.33 -18.62
CA ARG A 22 -3.33 -7.67 -19.10
C ARG A 22 -2.52 -8.02 -20.34
N GLY A 23 -1.37 -8.66 -20.17
CA GLY A 23 -0.69 -9.36 -21.25
C GLY A 23 -1.27 -10.76 -21.43
N ASN A 24 -1.95 -11.00 -22.55
CA ASN A 24 -2.42 -12.31 -22.99
C ASN A 24 -1.24 -13.08 -23.63
N PRO A 25 -0.84 -14.27 -23.15
CA PRO A 25 0.25 -15.02 -23.75
C PRO A 25 -0.31 -16.02 -24.78
N SER A 26 -0.32 -15.64 -26.05
CA SER A 26 -0.44 -16.62 -27.14
C SER A 26 0.36 -16.17 -28.36
N ASN A 27 1.21 -17.08 -28.82
CA ASN A 27 2.08 -17.04 -30.01
C ASN A 27 3.44 -16.33 -29.89
N ALA A 28 4.46 -17.10 -29.49
CA ALA A 28 5.78 -17.00 -30.10
C ALA A 28 6.41 -18.39 -30.22
N ARG A 29 6.46 -18.85 -31.47
CA ARG A 29 6.99 -20.12 -31.94
C ARG A 29 8.50 -19.95 -32.17
N ARG A 30 9.29 -20.85 -31.56
CA ARG A 30 10.67 -21.28 -31.89
C ARG A 30 11.55 -20.32 -32.71
N GLY A 31 12.58 -19.79 -32.06
CA GLY A 31 13.87 -19.42 -32.67
C GLY A 31 15.00 -19.79 -31.73
N ARG A 32 15.75 -20.85 -32.04
CA ARG A 32 16.98 -21.23 -31.35
C ARG A 32 18.10 -20.33 -31.87
N GLY A 33 18.77 -19.61 -30.99
CA GLY A 33 20.03 -18.91 -31.27
C GLY A 33 20.84 -18.88 -29.99
N ALA A 34 21.98 -19.58 -30.01
CA ALA A 34 22.89 -19.72 -28.89
C ALA A 34 23.71 -18.43 -28.69
N THR A 35 23.76 -17.90 -27.47
CA THR A 35 24.81 -16.98 -27.04
C THR A 35 25.22 -17.28 -25.60
N ALA A 36 26.52 -17.30 -25.39
CA ALA A 36 27.23 -17.78 -24.21
C ALA A 36 26.87 -17.04 -22.92
N ALA A 37 26.73 -17.81 -21.84
CA ALA A 37 26.49 -17.31 -20.50
C ALA A 37 27.75 -16.63 -19.93
N HIS A 38 27.64 -15.35 -19.63
CA HIS A 38 28.59 -14.61 -18.79
C HIS A 38 28.15 -14.79 -17.33
N LYS A 39 28.99 -15.44 -16.51
CA LYS A 39 28.79 -15.57 -15.06
C LYS A 39 29.12 -14.22 -14.39
N PRO A 40 28.25 -13.66 -13.54
CA PRO A 40 28.64 -12.55 -12.70
C PRO A 40 29.57 -13.03 -11.57
N SER A 41 30.70 -12.34 -11.43
CA SER A 41 31.74 -12.56 -10.43
C SER A 41 31.32 -11.91 -9.09
N PRO A 42 31.50 -12.57 -7.93
CA PRO A 42 31.21 -11.96 -6.63
C PRO A 42 32.35 -11.02 -6.21
N LEU A 43 32.03 -9.74 -5.98
CA LEU A 43 32.97 -8.78 -5.39
C LEU A 43 33.31 -9.19 -3.96
N ALA A 44 34.60 -9.42 -3.72
CA ALA A 44 35.19 -9.74 -2.43
C ALA A 44 35.41 -8.46 -1.61
N ALA A 45 34.89 -8.45 -0.39
CA ALA A 45 35.23 -7.48 0.64
C ALA A 45 36.66 -7.76 1.16
N LYS A 46 37.57 -6.79 1.03
CA LYS A 46 38.90 -6.79 1.64
C LYS A 46 38.83 -6.22 3.06
N THR A 47 39.13 -7.04 4.06
CA THR A 47 39.49 -6.59 5.42
C THR A 47 40.98 -6.85 5.63
N HIS A 48 41.76 -5.79 5.84
CA HIS A 48 43.09 -5.84 6.45
C HIS A 48 42.94 -5.57 7.95
N ASN A 49 43.37 -6.48 8.82
CA ASN A 49 44.32 -6.15 9.89
C ASN A 49 44.89 -7.38 10.61
N SER A 50 46.11 -7.18 11.10
CA SER A 50 47.14 -8.11 11.56
C SER A 50 46.89 -8.87 12.88
N GLU A 51 47.41 -10.10 12.91
CA GLU A 51 47.76 -10.96 14.06
C GLU A 51 48.91 -10.37 14.93
N PRO A 52 49.26 -10.88 16.15
CA PRO A 52 49.43 -12.32 16.44
C PRO A 52 49.03 -12.89 17.84
N ALA A 53 48.78 -14.20 17.81
CA ALA A 53 49.11 -15.29 18.75
C ALA A 53 48.65 -15.25 20.23
N ALA A 54 47.77 -16.20 20.62
CA ALA A 54 48.17 -17.44 21.33
C ALA A 54 46.97 -18.24 21.92
N THR A 55 47.06 -19.58 21.76
CA THR A 55 46.59 -20.67 22.65
C THR A 55 45.10 -21.02 22.85
N THR A 56 44.74 -22.18 22.29
CA THR A 56 43.99 -23.33 22.85
C THR A 56 42.60 -23.13 23.49
N THR A 57 41.56 -23.74 22.91
CA THR A 57 40.78 -24.83 23.55
C THR A 57 39.72 -25.44 22.64
N THR A 58 39.45 -26.71 22.91
CA THR A 58 38.59 -27.73 22.29
C THR A 58 37.09 -27.37 22.16
N LYS A 59 36.42 -27.87 21.11
CA LYS A 59 34.99 -28.28 21.13
C LYS A 59 34.59 -29.19 19.93
N PRO A 60 33.54 -30.03 20.07
CA PRO A 60 33.30 -31.19 19.22
C PRO A 60 32.33 -30.93 18.05
N LYS A 61 32.47 -31.78 17.01
CA LYS A 61 31.62 -31.89 15.81
C LYS A 61 30.16 -32.22 16.17
N ARG A 62 29.21 -31.42 15.69
CA ARG A 62 27.78 -31.79 15.58
C ARG A 62 27.43 -32.09 14.13
N LYS A 63 26.95 -33.31 13.89
CA LYS A 63 26.20 -33.72 12.69
C LYS A 63 24.81 -33.08 12.75
N LEU A 64 24.39 -32.38 11.71
CA LEU A 64 23.00 -31.94 11.55
C LEU A 64 22.68 -31.74 10.06
N ASP A 65 22.51 -32.84 9.31
CA ASP A 65 21.99 -32.81 7.93
C ASP A 65 21.15 -34.06 7.58
N GLU A 66 20.40 -34.58 8.55
CA GLU A 66 19.57 -35.80 8.33
C GLU A 66 18.16 -35.69 8.92
N ALA A 67 17.55 -34.50 8.86
CA ALA A 67 16.18 -34.29 9.37
C ALA A 67 15.20 -33.71 8.34
N VAL A 68 15.64 -33.33 7.14
CA VAL A 68 14.75 -32.66 6.15
C VAL A 68 14.13 -33.65 5.14
N ASN A 69 14.65 -34.87 5.01
CA ASN A 69 14.16 -35.85 4.02
C ASN A 69 13.13 -36.88 4.54
N ALA A 70 12.74 -36.82 5.83
CA ALA A 70 11.77 -37.75 6.41
C ALA A 70 10.30 -37.31 6.27
N ALA A 71 10.02 -36.01 6.05
CA ALA A 71 8.66 -35.49 6.01
C ALA A 71 7.94 -35.64 4.65
N ALA A 72 8.68 -35.94 3.56
CA ALA A 72 8.12 -36.01 2.20
C ALA A 72 7.57 -37.40 1.81
N LYS A 73 7.79 -38.46 2.61
CA LYS A 73 7.38 -39.83 2.26
C LYS A 73 6.03 -40.29 2.83
N ASN A 74 5.44 -39.58 3.80
CA ASN A 74 4.19 -40.00 4.43
C ASN A 74 2.90 -39.40 3.82
N ALA A 75 3.00 -38.52 2.83
CA ALA A 75 1.82 -37.92 2.18
C ALA A 75 1.30 -38.68 0.94
N LYS A 76 1.93 -39.81 0.55
CA LYS A 76 1.61 -40.53 -0.70
C LYS A 76 0.86 -41.86 -0.52
N LYS A 77 0.45 -42.23 0.70
CA LYS A 77 -0.22 -43.51 1.01
C LYS A 77 -1.64 -43.35 1.60
N ALA A 78 -2.42 -42.38 1.13
CA ALA A 78 -3.83 -42.22 1.51
C ALA A 78 -4.75 -41.88 0.32
N ARG A 79 -4.35 -42.23 -0.91
CA ARG A 79 -5.12 -41.97 -2.14
C ARG A 79 -5.10 -43.16 -3.10
N MET A 80 -5.46 -44.33 -2.60
CA MET A 80 -6.01 -45.44 -3.39
C MET A 80 -7.11 -46.06 -2.54
N ASP A 81 -8.18 -46.52 -3.18
CA ASP A 81 -9.41 -47.13 -2.61
C ASP A 81 -10.63 -46.22 -2.51
N LYS A 82 -11.14 -45.81 -3.68
CA LYS A 82 -12.59 -45.89 -3.96
C LYS A 82 -12.86 -45.82 -5.46
N ALA A 83 -12.84 -46.99 -6.09
CA ALA A 83 -13.38 -47.22 -7.42
C ALA A 83 -14.42 -48.34 -7.34
N GLY A 84 -15.58 -48.11 -7.97
CA GLY A 84 -16.41 -49.17 -8.53
C GLY A 84 -17.48 -49.80 -7.64
N ALA A 85 -18.72 -49.31 -7.74
CA ALA A 85 -19.90 -50.18 -7.77
C ALA A 85 -20.99 -49.51 -8.62
N THR A 86 -21.24 -50.13 -9.78
CA THR A 86 -22.25 -49.82 -10.79
C THR A 86 -23.57 -50.55 -10.49
N ASN A 87 -24.64 -50.08 -11.17
CA ASN A 87 -25.95 -50.71 -11.47
C ASN A 87 -27.18 -50.23 -10.65
N PRO A 88 -28.41 -50.41 -11.18
CA PRO A 88 -28.89 -49.94 -12.48
C PRO A 88 -30.29 -49.27 -12.36
N LYS A 89 -30.78 -48.72 -13.48
CA LYS A 89 -32.22 -48.44 -13.71
C LYS A 89 -32.99 -49.77 -13.73
N ASP A 90 -34.16 -49.85 -13.08
CA ASP A 90 -35.45 -50.01 -13.79
C ASP A 90 -36.70 -49.99 -12.88
N ASP A 91 -37.80 -49.57 -13.51
CA ASP A 91 -39.21 -49.94 -13.33
C ASP A 91 -40.02 -49.62 -12.05
N GLY A 92 -40.82 -48.55 -12.20
CA GLY A 92 -42.29 -48.53 -12.05
C GLY A 92 -43.01 -49.40 -11.01
N LYS A 93 -43.75 -48.74 -10.09
CA LYS A 93 -45.11 -49.20 -9.73
C LYS A 93 -45.99 -48.11 -9.13
N ALA A 94 -47.26 -48.23 -9.46
CA ALA A 94 -48.35 -47.29 -9.30
C ALA A 94 -49.00 -47.26 -7.89
N ARG A 95 -49.78 -46.17 -7.68
CA ARG A 95 -51.09 -46.07 -6.99
C ARG A 95 -51.22 -46.44 -5.49
N LYS A 96 -51.48 -45.41 -4.68
CA LYS A 96 -52.66 -45.22 -3.78
C LYS A 96 -52.49 -43.84 -3.12
N GLY A 97 -53.35 -42.85 -3.27
CA GLY A 97 -54.81 -42.90 -3.21
C GLY A 97 -55.26 -42.78 -1.76
N LYS A 98 -55.35 -41.55 -1.23
CA LYS A 98 -56.25 -41.24 -0.12
C LYS A 98 -56.70 -39.78 -0.20
N ALA A 99 -57.89 -39.64 -0.77
CA ALA A 99 -58.74 -38.47 -0.65
C ALA A 99 -59.26 -38.36 0.79
N SER A 100 -59.39 -37.13 1.28
CA SER A 100 -60.46 -36.77 2.20
C SER A 100 -60.98 -35.40 1.78
N GLU A 101 -62.04 -35.48 0.98
CA GLU A 101 -63.11 -34.52 0.78
C GLU A 101 -63.57 -33.96 2.14
N LYS A 102 -63.65 -32.63 2.26
CA LYS A 102 -64.75 -32.01 3.00
C LYS A 102 -65.15 -30.71 2.32
N GLU A 103 -66.45 -30.68 2.13
CA GLU A 103 -67.27 -29.88 1.26
C GLU A 103 -67.69 -28.57 1.93
N ASN A 104 -67.69 -27.51 1.12
CA ASN A 104 -68.52 -26.30 1.11
C ASN A 104 -69.18 -25.81 2.41
N ALA A 105 -68.78 -24.61 2.81
CA ALA A 105 -69.71 -23.60 3.29
C ALA A 105 -69.35 -22.25 2.65
N ALA A 106 -70.21 -21.82 1.73
CA ALA A 106 -70.16 -20.51 1.10
C ALA A 106 -70.46 -19.43 2.14
N LEU A 107 -69.49 -18.54 2.35
CA LEU A 107 -69.66 -17.25 2.99
C LEU A 107 -68.83 -16.28 2.16
N GLU A 108 -69.51 -15.29 1.58
CA GLU A 108 -68.91 -14.16 0.87
C GLU A 108 -67.88 -13.48 1.77
N GLN A 109 -66.62 -13.87 1.64
CA GLN A 109 -65.51 -13.13 2.20
C GLN A 109 -65.09 -12.09 1.18
N ILE A 110 -65.48 -10.85 1.49
CA ILE A 110 -64.86 -9.63 0.98
C ILE A 110 -63.34 -9.84 1.11
N ILE A 111 -62.66 -10.09 -0.01
CA ILE A 111 -61.20 -10.11 -0.07
C ILE A 111 -60.78 -8.70 0.34
N PRO A 112 -60.15 -8.49 1.52
CA PRO A 112 -59.56 -7.20 1.81
C PRO A 112 -58.50 -6.99 0.73
N LEU A 113 -58.61 -5.92 -0.06
CA LEU A 113 -57.45 -5.45 -0.81
C LEU A 113 -56.33 -5.30 0.21
N ASP A 114 -55.38 -6.23 0.18
CA ASP A 114 -54.15 -6.13 0.94
C ASP A 114 -53.49 -4.85 0.47
N ILE A 115 -53.71 -3.78 1.23
CA ILE A 115 -52.99 -2.52 1.12
C ILE A 115 -51.54 -2.89 1.42
N VAL A 116 -50.79 -3.21 0.36
CA VAL A 116 -49.34 -3.41 0.40
C VAL A 116 -48.78 -2.12 0.98
N LYS A 117 -48.55 -2.13 2.30
CA LYS A 117 -47.94 -0.99 2.99
C LYS A 117 -46.65 -0.69 2.23
N PRO A 118 -46.48 0.54 1.69
CA PRO A 118 -45.29 0.85 0.94
C PRO A 118 -44.07 0.51 1.80
N PRO A 119 -43.04 -0.13 1.22
CA PRO A 119 -41.88 -0.57 1.97
C PRO A 119 -41.34 0.61 2.77
N VAL A 120 -41.32 0.48 4.10
CA VAL A 120 -40.83 1.53 5.00
C VAL A 120 -39.37 1.77 4.64
N VAL A 121 -39.12 2.85 3.91
CA VAL A 121 -37.77 3.29 3.53
C VAL A 121 -37.05 3.59 4.84
N LYS A 122 -36.16 2.70 5.26
CA LYS A 122 -35.33 2.91 6.45
C LYS A 122 -34.52 4.18 6.21
N ARG A 123 -34.78 5.23 6.99
CA ARG A 123 -33.98 6.47 6.96
C ARG A 123 -32.51 6.05 7.15
N VAL A 124 -31.69 6.32 6.14
CA VAL A 124 -30.26 6.03 6.18
C VAL A 124 -29.68 6.83 7.35
N ARG A 125 -29.07 6.15 8.32
CA ARG A 125 -28.41 6.83 9.44
C ARG A 125 -27.23 7.60 8.88
N ARG A 126 -27.19 8.91 9.10
CA ARG A 126 -26.05 9.76 8.70
C ARG A 126 -24.81 9.29 9.45
N VAL A 127 -23.76 8.93 8.72
CA VAL A 127 -22.47 8.59 9.30
C VAL A 127 -21.81 9.89 9.81
N PRO A 128 -21.29 9.93 11.04
CA PRO A 128 -20.56 11.09 11.54
C PRO A 128 -19.36 11.44 10.64
N GLU A 129 -19.21 12.72 10.31
CA GLU A 129 -18.11 13.23 9.47
C GLU A 129 -16.77 13.21 10.21
N PRO A 130 -15.67 12.69 9.62
CA PRO A 130 -14.35 12.63 10.26
C PRO A 130 -13.80 14.03 10.54
N VAL A 131 -12.91 14.14 11.53
CA VAL A 131 -12.17 15.37 11.78
C VAL A 131 -11.02 15.48 10.78
N TRP A 132 -11.02 16.56 10.01
CA TRP A 132 -9.98 16.88 9.03
C TRP A 132 -8.93 17.77 9.69
N TYR A 133 -7.71 17.28 9.84
CA TYR A 133 -6.60 18.06 10.38
C TYR A 133 -5.83 18.72 9.24
N TYR A 134 -5.74 20.05 9.25
CA TYR A 134 -4.94 20.79 8.29
C TYR A 134 -3.45 20.51 8.54
N ILE A 135 -2.71 20.13 7.49
CA ILE A 135 -1.26 19.99 7.57
C ILE A 135 -0.64 21.35 7.25
N GLU A 136 0.03 21.95 8.23
CA GLU A 136 0.62 23.27 8.08
C GLU A 136 1.67 23.32 6.97
N GLY A 137 1.55 24.31 6.09
CA GLY A 137 2.54 24.61 5.06
C GLY A 137 1.92 24.82 3.68
N GLU A 138 2.63 25.59 2.87
CA GLU A 138 2.24 25.93 1.50
C GLU A 138 2.89 24.95 0.51
N PHE A 139 2.60 23.66 0.67
CA PHE A 139 3.10 22.66 -0.27
C PHE A 139 2.11 22.44 -1.41
N SER A 140 2.57 22.65 -2.64
CA SER A 140 1.81 22.25 -3.82
C SER A 140 1.61 20.73 -3.85
N ARG A 141 0.58 20.28 -4.57
CA ARG A 141 0.36 18.85 -4.79
C ARG A 141 1.60 18.17 -5.39
N GLU A 142 2.11 18.79 -6.45
CA GLU A 142 3.25 18.31 -7.23
C GLU A 142 4.50 18.12 -6.37
N GLU A 143 4.80 19.09 -5.49
CA GLU A 143 5.99 19.03 -4.62
C GLU A 143 5.92 17.82 -3.68
N VAL A 144 4.78 17.60 -3.02
CA VAL A 144 4.62 16.47 -2.10
C VAL A 144 4.60 15.15 -2.85
N GLU A 145 3.94 15.06 -4.01
CA GLU A 145 3.98 13.85 -4.86
C GLU A 145 5.41 13.51 -5.31
N GLN A 146 6.22 14.50 -5.67
CA GLN A 146 7.64 14.30 -5.97
C GLN A 146 8.42 13.81 -4.74
N ARG A 147 8.19 14.38 -3.54
CA ARG A 147 8.83 13.89 -2.31
C ARG A 147 8.45 12.45 -2.01
N ILE A 148 7.18 12.11 -2.18
CA ILE A 148 6.68 10.74 -2.04
C ILE A 148 7.38 9.81 -3.02
N GLN A 149 7.46 10.18 -4.30
CA GLN A 149 8.13 9.38 -5.32
C GLN A 149 9.61 9.15 -4.97
N LEU A 150 10.31 10.22 -4.54
CA LEU A 150 11.71 10.15 -4.10
C LEU A 150 11.88 9.20 -2.91
N ARG A 151 11.07 9.38 -1.86
CA ARG A 151 11.10 8.56 -0.64
C ARG A 151 10.84 7.09 -0.95
N GLU A 152 9.77 6.79 -1.66
CA GLU A 152 9.35 5.43 -1.98
C GLU A 152 10.36 4.70 -2.88
N PHE A 153 10.93 5.41 -3.86
CA PHE A 153 11.99 4.87 -4.70
C PHE A 153 13.22 4.50 -3.87
N VAL A 154 13.70 5.44 -3.03
CA VAL A 154 14.89 5.23 -2.21
C VAL A 154 14.68 4.11 -1.18
N LEU A 155 13.52 4.03 -0.54
CA LEU A 155 13.21 2.95 0.39
C LEU A 155 13.14 1.58 -0.28
N ARG A 156 12.55 1.50 -1.48
CA ARG A 156 12.45 0.25 -2.21
C ARG A 156 13.81 -0.27 -2.65
N PHE A 157 14.65 0.62 -3.16
CA PHE A 157 15.96 0.28 -3.70
C PHE A 157 17.10 0.53 -2.69
N GLU A 158 16.77 0.63 -1.39
CA GLU A 158 17.75 0.73 -0.28
C GLU A 158 18.91 -0.26 -0.43
N PRO A 159 18.67 -1.57 -0.71
CA PRO A 159 19.77 -2.55 -0.79
C PRO A 159 20.78 -2.28 -1.91
N ILE A 160 20.39 -1.54 -2.95
CA ILE A 160 21.20 -1.29 -4.14
C ILE A 160 21.81 0.12 -4.10
N LEU A 161 21.10 1.09 -3.52
CA LEU A 161 21.57 2.48 -3.41
C LEU A 161 22.57 2.68 -2.26
N GLU A 162 22.68 1.73 -1.32
CA GLU A 162 23.59 1.77 -0.17
C GLU A 162 23.45 3.04 0.70
N ILE A 163 22.25 3.62 0.75
CA ILE A 163 21.97 4.84 1.52
C ILE A 163 21.83 4.48 3.01
N ALA A 164 22.54 5.22 3.86
CA ALA A 164 22.49 4.98 5.31
C ALA A 164 21.09 5.20 5.90
N THR A 165 20.74 4.36 6.89
CA THR A 165 19.43 4.36 7.57
C THR A 165 18.99 5.73 8.10
N THR A 166 19.93 6.55 8.56
CA THR A 166 19.65 7.91 9.06
C THR A 166 19.06 8.82 7.97
N HIS A 167 19.51 8.67 6.74
CA HIS A 167 18.98 9.42 5.59
C HIS A 167 17.61 8.90 5.16
N LEU A 168 17.38 7.59 5.27
CA LEU A 168 16.07 6.99 5.02
C LEU A 168 15.01 7.49 6.01
N GLN A 169 15.40 7.67 7.28
CA GLN A 169 14.53 8.26 8.31
C GLN A 169 14.22 9.72 8.01
N ALA A 170 15.23 10.49 7.62
CA ALA A 170 15.06 11.89 7.23
C ALA A 170 14.16 12.07 5.99
N LEU A 171 14.14 11.10 5.06
CA LEU A 171 13.20 11.10 3.92
C LEU A 171 11.75 10.86 4.35
N ASP A 172 11.52 10.35 5.56
CA ASP A 172 10.18 10.19 6.12
C ASP A 172 9.64 11.50 6.74
N GLU A 173 10.46 12.55 6.85
CA GLU A 173 10.04 13.84 7.38
C GLU A 173 9.26 14.65 6.32
N PHE A 174 8.04 15.07 6.67
CA PHE A 174 7.12 15.75 5.74
C PHE A 174 7.61 17.15 5.36
N HIS A 175 7.89 17.99 6.36
CA HIS A 175 8.19 19.42 6.16
C HIS A 175 9.64 19.69 5.74
N VAL A 176 10.56 18.79 6.09
CA VAL A 176 12.00 19.00 5.99
C VAL A 176 12.60 18.02 5.00
N PHE A 177 13.52 18.50 4.17
CA PHE A 177 14.38 17.64 3.35
C PHE A 177 15.83 18.00 3.67
N PRO A 178 16.48 17.30 4.63
CA PRO A 178 17.78 17.73 5.12
C PRO A 178 18.88 17.73 4.05
N ASP A 179 19.80 18.68 4.14
CA ASP A 179 20.86 18.89 3.16
C ASP A 179 21.77 17.68 2.99
N GLN A 180 22.14 17.04 4.11
CA GLN A 180 22.96 15.83 4.08
C GLN A 180 22.23 14.67 3.39
N THR A 181 20.91 14.56 3.58
CA THR A 181 20.06 13.55 2.95
C THR A 181 19.95 13.78 1.45
N ALA A 182 19.73 15.02 1.01
CA ALA A 182 19.72 15.36 -0.41
C ALA A 182 21.05 15.00 -1.09
N LYS A 183 22.18 15.33 -0.45
CA LYS A 183 23.51 14.96 -0.96
C LYS A 183 23.70 13.44 -1.02
N ALA A 184 23.33 12.71 0.03
CA ALA A 184 23.47 11.25 0.08
C ALA A 184 22.65 10.56 -1.01
N VAL A 185 21.39 10.98 -1.21
CA VAL A 185 20.52 10.46 -2.26
C VAL A 185 21.08 10.79 -3.64
N LEU A 186 21.54 12.04 -3.87
CA LEU A 186 22.19 12.43 -5.12
C LEU A 186 23.39 11.54 -5.44
N THR A 187 24.29 11.32 -4.47
CA THR A 187 25.46 10.47 -4.68
C THR A 187 25.09 9.01 -4.91
N GLY A 188 24.13 8.46 -4.17
CA GLY A 188 23.68 7.08 -4.33
C GLY A 188 23.06 6.83 -5.70
N LEU A 189 22.24 7.75 -6.20
CA LEU A 189 21.66 7.68 -7.54
C LEU A 189 22.74 7.77 -8.64
N LEU A 190 23.72 8.64 -8.50
CA LEU A 190 24.82 8.76 -9.47
C LEU A 190 25.73 7.54 -9.44
N ASP A 191 26.06 7.00 -8.26
CA ASP A 191 26.84 5.76 -8.12
C ASP A 191 26.09 4.58 -8.79
N PHE A 192 24.77 4.48 -8.60
CA PHE A 192 23.93 3.49 -9.27
C PHE A 192 23.95 3.65 -10.80
N LEU A 193 23.76 4.87 -11.31
CA LEU A 193 23.80 5.14 -12.75
C LEU A 193 25.19 4.83 -13.35
N ALA A 194 26.28 5.11 -12.62
CA ALA A 194 27.64 4.81 -13.05
C ALA A 194 27.88 3.30 -13.20
N ALA A 195 27.25 2.46 -12.37
CA ALA A 195 27.38 1.01 -12.44
C ALA A 195 26.90 0.46 -13.79
N ASP A 196 25.78 0.99 -14.30
CA ASP A 196 25.16 0.57 -15.57
C ASP A 196 25.67 1.36 -16.80
N ALA A 197 26.42 2.45 -16.60
CA ALA A 197 26.91 3.28 -17.69
C ALA A 197 28.09 2.63 -18.45
N PRO A 198 28.23 2.88 -19.77
CA PRO A 198 29.44 2.57 -20.54
C PRO A 198 30.70 3.21 -19.94
N GLU A 199 31.86 2.57 -20.16
CA GLU A 199 33.12 2.95 -19.50
C GLU A 199 33.52 4.44 -19.61
N PRO A 200 33.37 5.13 -20.75
CA PRO A 200 33.66 6.56 -20.83
C PRO A 200 32.73 7.41 -19.95
N GLN A 201 31.42 7.12 -19.98
CA GLN A 201 30.41 7.83 -19.19
C GLN A 201 30.57 7.52 -17.69
N ARG A 202 30.85 6.26 -17.34
CA ARG A 202 31.12 5.83 -15.97
C ARG A 202 32.23 6.65 -15.32
N LYS A 203 33.35 6.87 -16.03
CA LYS A 203 34.46 7.69 -15.53
C LYS A 203 34.04 9.15 -15.32
N THR A 204 33.27 9.72 -16.24
CA THR A 204 32.70 11.08 -16.11
C THR A 204 31.80 11.20 -14.87
N ILE A 205 30.91 10.23 -14.66
CA ILE A 205 30.00 10.22 -13.51
C ILE A 205 30.80 10.08 -12.21
N GLN A 206 31.74 9.13 -12.13
CA GLN A 206 32.58 8.93 -10.94
C GLN A 206 33.47 10.14 -10.60
N GLY A 207 34.00 10.82 -11.61
CA GLY A 207 34.69 12.11 -11.43
C GLY A 207 33.77 13.17 -10.82
N SER A 208 32.54 13.26 -11.32
CA SER A 208 31.52 14.20 -10.85
C SER A 208 31.06 13.91 -9.43
N ILE A 209 30.94 12.62 -9.05
CA ILE A 209 30.64 12.20 -7.67
C ILE A 209 31.75 12.69 -6.71
N SER A 210 33.02 12.57 -7.12
CA SER A 210 34.14 13.09 -6.32
C SER A 210 34.08 14.62 -6.16
N GLN A 211 33.69 15.34 -7.21
CA GLN A 211 33.46 16.78 -7.15
C GLN A 211 32.28 17.16 -6.24
N ILE A 212 31.17 16.42 -6.28
CA ILE A 212 30.01 16.62 -5.39
C ILE A 212 30.39 16.36 -3.93
N ARG A 213 31.17 15.30 -3.66
CA ARG A 213 31.68 15.01 -2.31
C ARG A 213 32.52 16.18 -1.77
N SER A 214 33.43 16.72 -2.57
CA SER A 214 34.28 17.87 -2.21
C SER A 214 33.56 19.23 -2.20
N ALA A 215 32.40 19.37 -2.83
CA ALA A 215 31.63 20.62 -2.87
C ALA A 215 30.99 21.04 -1.53
N GLY A 216 31.13 20.25 -0.46
CA GLY A 216 30.50 20.55 0.85
C GLY A 216 28.97 20.46 0.77
N MET A 217 28.26 21.48 1.27
CA MET A 217 26.79 21.67 1.14
C MET A 217 26.45 22.83 0.19
N ASN A 218 27.29 23.09 -0.81
CA ASN A 218 27.03 24.11 -1.82
C ASN A 218 26.16 23.52 -2.96
N PHE A 219 24.85 23.65 -2.84
CA PHE A 219 23.91 23.10 -3.82
C PHE A 219 23.97 23.77 -5.20
N GLY A 220 24.37 25.03 -5.28
CA GLY A 220 24.63 25.70 -6.56
C GLY A 220 25.74 24.99 -7.34
N LYS A 221 26.87 24.70 -6.67
CA LYS A 221 27.97 23.94 -7.27
C LYS A 221 27.56 22.51 -7.63
N MET A 222 26.81 21.82 -6.75
CA MET A 222 26.30 20.47 -7.04
C MET A 222 25.37 20.46 -8.26
N HIS A 223 24.50 21.46 -8.39
CA HIS A 223 23.58 21.57 -9.52
C HIS A 223 24.33 21.82 -10.83
N SER A 224 25.36 22.68 -10.85
CA SER A 224 26.21 22.86 -12.03
C SER A 224 26.91 21.56 -12.45
N ILE A 225 27.51 20.83 -11.50
CA ILE A 225 28.11 19.51 -11.76
C ILE A 225 27.05 18.54 -12.31
N LEU A 226 25.83 18.57 -11.74
CA LEU A 226 24.74 17.70 -12.19
C LEU A 226 24.29 18.03 -13.62
N GLN A 227 24.22 19.30 -14.01
CA GLN A 227 23.90 19.70 -15.38
C GLN A 227 24.91 19.13 -16.38
N GLU A 228 26.21 19.18 -16.07
CA GLU A 228 27.26 18.60 -16.91
C GLU A 228 27.12 17.08 -17.05
N VAL A 229 26.89 16.37 -15.92
CA VAL A 229 26.66 14.91 -15.93
C VAL A 229 25.42 14.56 -16.75
N CYS A 230 24.31 15.22 -16.49
CA CYS A 230 23.05 14.97 -17.19
C CYS A 230 23.16 15.24 -18.69
N ALA A 231 23.88 16.30 -19.10
CA ALA A 231 24.17 16.55 -20.51
C ALA A 231 24.96 15.39 -21.15
N SER A 232 25.96 14.84 -20.45
CA SER A 232 26.74 13.69 -20.94
C SER A 232 25.91 12.40 -21.07
N MET A 233 24.83 12.29 -20.30
CA MET A 233 23.90 11.16 -20.28
C MET A 233 22.61 11.40 -21.09
N SER A 234 22.47 12.57 -21.73
CA SER A 234 21.23 13.01 -22.40
C SER A 234 19.99 13.03 -21.49
N ILE A 235 20.18 13.27 -20.19
CA ILE A 235 19.10 13.45 -19.22
C ILE A 235 18.68 14.92 -19.22
N THR A 236 17.41 15.19 -19.49
CA THR A 236 16.87 16.56 -19.41
C THR A 236 16.52 16.86 -17.96
N LEU A 237 17.21 17.84 -17.37
CA LEU A 237 16.86 18.34 -16.04
C LEU A 237 15.70 19.35 -16.16
N PRO A 238 14.69 19.29 -15.28
CA PRO A 238 13.65 20.32 -15.25
C PRO A 238 14.29 21.67 -14.90
N SER A 239 13.85 22.72 -15.60
CA SER A 239 14.21 24.09 -15.21
C SER A 239 13.69 24.33 -13.80
N THR A 240 14.55 24.71 -12.85
CA THR A 240 14.21 24.78 -11.42
C THR A 240 13.00 25.69 -11.22
N PRO A 241 11.82 25.16 -10.88
CA PRO A 241 10.57 25.91 -11.01
C PRO A 241 10.27 26.81 -9.80
N PHE A 242 11.10 26.77 -8.76
CA PHE A 242 10.86 27.50 -7.52
C PHE A 242 11.79 28.72 -7.43
N PRO A 243 11.34 29.92 -7.84
CA PRO A 243 12.00 31.14 -7.43
C PRO A 243 11.96 31.15 -5.90
N SER A 244 13.11 31.01 -5.23
CA SER A 244 13.14 31.20 -3.79
C SER A 244 12.69 32.65 -3.54
N GLU A 245 11.62 32.84 -2.75
CA GLU A 245 11.13 34.18 -2.39
C GLU A 245 12.23 35.03 -1.75
N THR A 246 13.24 34.39 -1.18
CA THR A 246 14.38 35.03 -0.50
C THR A 246 15.60 35.28 -1.39
N THR A 247 15.56 34.95 -2.69
CA THR A 247 16.75 35.13 -3.55
C THR A 247 16.92 36.61 -3.91
N ARG A 248 17.76 37.33 -3.16
CA ARG A 248 18.31 38.62 -3.60
C ARG A 248 19.06 38.40 -4.90
N SER A 249 18.46 38.86 -6.00
CA SER A 249 19.04 38.86 -7.34
C SER A 249 20.44 39.47 -7.32
N THR A 250 21.47 38.63 -7.42
CA THR A 250 22.81 39.09 -7.74
C THR A 250 22.87 39.36 -9.25
N ARG A 251 23.64 40.38 -9.64
CA ARG A 251 23.65 41.01 -10.98
C ARG A 251 24.02 40.08 -12.16
N THR A 252 24.29 38.80 -11.90
CA THR A 252 24.78 37.80 -12.86
C THR A 252 23.69 36.90 -13.48
N GLY A 253 22.42 37.02 -13.09
CA GLY A 253 21.29 36.41 -13.82
C GLY A 253 21.24 34.87 -13.87
N THR A 254 22.19 34.17 -13.26
CA THR A 254 22.17 32.71 -13.12
C THR A 254 21.46 32.31 -11.83
N PHE A 255 20.36 31.57 -11.96
CA PHE A 255 19.63 31.02 -10.81
C PHE A 255 20.56 30.10 -10.02
N THR A 256 20.83 30.46 -8.77
CA THR A 256 21.61 29.63 -7.85
C THR A 256 20.64 28.77 -7.03
N VAL A 257 20.84 27.45 -7.08
CA VAL A 257 20.14 26.52 -6.17
C VAL A 257 20.66 26.79 -4.75
N CYS A 258 19.79 27.29 -3.88
CA CYS A 258 20.14 27.68 -2.52
C CYS A 258 19.74 26.65 -1.47
N THR A 259 18.76 25.79 -1.78
CA THR A 259 18.23 24.81 -0.81
C THR A 259 18.19 23.41 -1.40
N SER A 260 18.33 22.39 -0.54
CA SER A 260 18.15 20.99 -0.88
C SER A 260 16.77 20.68 -1.49
N LYS A 261 15.72 21.36 -1.07
CA LYS A 261 14.35 21.22 -1.63
C LYS A 261 14.31 21.49 -3.13
N GLN A 262 15.08 22.47 -3.61
CA GLN A 262 15.16 22.80 -5.03
C GLN A 262 15.86 21.71 -5.87
N LEU A 263 16.57 20.76 -5.25
CA LEU A 263 17.12 19.59 -5.95
C LEU A 263 16.10 18.47 -6.20
N ILE A 264 14.95 18.45 -5.52
CA ILE A 264 13.97 17.36 -5.64
C ILE A 264 13.60 17.08 -7.12
N PRO A 265 13.24 18.08 -7.95
CA PRO A 265 12.95 17.82 -9.36
C PRO A 265 14.12 17.21 -10.14
N SER A 266 15.36 17.60 -9.82
CA SER A 266 16.56 17.00 -10.42
C SER A 266 16.75 15.55 -9.96
N LEU A 267 16.50 15.24 -8.69
CA LEU A 267 16.54 13.87 -8.17
C LEU A 267 15.47 12.98 -8.83
N ILE A 268 14.27 13.52 -9.08
CA ILE A 268 13.22 12.81 -9.82
C ILE A 268 13.64 12.53 -11.27
N ALA A 269 14.31 13.47 -11.94
CA ALA A 269 14.85 13.25 -13.27
C ALA A 269 15.91 12.12 -13.29
N LEU A 270 16.79 12.07 -12.28
CA LEU A 270 17.74 10.97 -12.11
C LEU A 270 17.05 9.64 -11.82
N ILE A 271 15.98 9.62 -11.01
CA ILE A 271 15.16 8.43 -10.77
C ILE A 271 14.56 7.91 -12.08
N ASN A 272 13.98 8.81 -12.88
CA ASN A 272 13.41 8.44 -14.18
C ASN A 272 14.48 7.88 -15.13
N ALA A 273 15.72 8.38 -15.06
CA ALA A 273 16.85 7.81 -15.80
C ALA A 273 17.27 6.43 -15.24
N ALA A 274 17.31 6.28 -13.91
CA ALA A 274 17.62 5.02 -13.23
C ALA A 274 16.58 3.93 -13.57
N GLU A 275 15.30 4.27 -13.68
CA GLU A 275 14.23 3.37 -14.15
C GLU A 275 14.47 2.81 -15.56
N GLN A 276 15.30 3.48 -16.37
CA GLN A 276 15.64 2.98 -17.70
C GLN A 276 16.81 2.01 -17.72
N THR A 277 17.57 1.89 -16.62
CA THR A 277 18.77 1.06 -16.62
C THR A 277 18.47 -0.44 -16.59
N PRO A 278 19.34 -1.29 -17.17
CA PRO A 278 19.13 -2.73 -17.20
C PRO A 278 19.06 -3.36 -15.80
N SER A 279 19.89 -2.90 -14.85
CA SER A 279 19.92 -3.48 -13.50
C SER A 279 18.63 -3.20 -12.74
N LEU A 280 18.07 -1.99 -12.86
CA LEU A 280 16.81 -1.68 -12.19
C LEU A 280 15.63 -2.42 -12.82
N LYS A 281 15.60 -2.52 -14.15
CA LYS A 281 14.59 -3.32 -14.88
C LYS A 281 14.62 -4.78 -14.44
N ALA A 282 15.81 -5.37 -14.31
CA ALA A 282 15.97 -6.74 -13.83
C ALA A 282 15.46 -6.92 -12.40
N GLU A 283 15.72 -5.97 -11.50
CA GLU A 283 15.22 -5.98 -10.13
C GLU A 283 13.69 -5.84 -10.07
N VAL A 284 13.11 -4.94 -10.86
CA VAL A 284 11.65 -4.78 -10.98
C VAL A 284 11.02 -6.07 -11.50
N ASP A 285 11.57 -6.69 -12.54
CA ASP A 285 11.09 -7.95 -13.11
C ASP A 285 11.18 -9.10 -12.11
N LEU A 286 12.26 -9.15 -11.32
CA LEU A 286 12.40 -10.11 -10.22
C LEU A 286 11.29 -9.88 -9.18
N GLY A 287 11.07 -8.64 -8.77
CA GLY A 287 10.03 -8.29 -7.83
C GLY A 287 8.63 -8.69 -8.31
N MET A 288 8.33 -8.47 -9.59
CA MET A 288 7.07 -8.90 -10.21
C MET A 288 6.91 -10.42 -10.20
N LYS A 289 7.98 -11.19 -10.40
CA LYS A 289 7.97 -12.65 -10.29
C LYS A 289 7.72 -13.13 -8.85
N GLU A 290 8.13 -12.34 -7.84
CA GLU A 290 7.91 -12.64 -6.42
C GLU A 290 6.49 -12.33 -5.91
N ILE A 291 5.72 -11.49 -6.59
CA ILE A 291 4.35 -11.13 -6.16
C ILE A 291 3.44 -12.36 -6.12
N LEU A 292 3.48 -13.21 -7.16
CA LEU A 292 2.64 -14.41 -7.22
C LEU A 292 2.94 -15.43 -6.10
N PRO A 293 4.20 -15.84 -5.84
CA PRO A 293 4.50 -16.73 -4.72
C PRO A 293 4.19 -16.07 -3.37
N ALA A 294 4.40 -14.76 -3.19
CA ALA A 294 4.00 -14.06 -1.96
C ALA A 294 2.47 -14.12 -1.72
N ASN A 295 1.67 -13.96 -2.77
CA ASN A 295 0.21 -14.12 -2.71
C ASN A 295 -0.19 -15.56 -2.33
N LYS A 296 0.47 -16.56 -2.91
CA LYS A 296 0.23 -17.98 -2.59
C LYS A 296 0.62 -18.30 -1.14
N GLU A 297 1.76 -17.81 -0.67
CA GLU A 297 2.22 -17.98 0.71
C GLU A 297 1.22 -17.35 1.70
N ASN A 298 0.78 -16.11 1.44
CA ASN A 298 -0.20 -15.46 2.29
C ASN A 298 -1.54 -16.23 2.32
N ALA A 299 -2.05 -16.65 1.14
CA ALA A 299 -3.27 -17.44 1.07
C ALA A 299 -3.15 -18.76 1.84
N ALA A 300 -2.00 -19.45 1.75
CA ALA A 300 -1.74 -20.67 2.50
C ALA A 300 -1.70 -20.41 4.03
N ASN A 301 -1.05 -19.34 4.47
CA ASN A 301 -0.97 -18.96 5.88
C ASN A 301 -2.36 -18.57 6.45
N VAL A 302 -3.14 -17.79 5.71
CA VAL A 302 -4.51 -17.42 6.09
C VAL A 302 -5.41 -18.65 6.17
N LYS A 303 -5.29 -19.57 5.21
CA LYS A 303 -6.03 -20.84 5.23
C LYS A 303 -5.66 -21.68 6.44
N ALA A 304 -4.37 -21.85 6.72
CA ALA A 304 -3.90 -22.63 7.88
C ALA A 304 -4.38 -22.04 9.21
N GLU A 305 -4.35 -20.72 9.38
CA GLU A 305 -4.88 -20.06 10.59
C GLU A 305 -6.41 -20.16 10.68
N THR A 306 -7.11 -20.14 9.55
CA THR A 306 -8.58 -20.35 9.52
C THR A 306 -8.95 -21.78 9.91
N GLU A 307 -8.21 -22.78 9.44
CA GLU A 307 -8.40 -24.19 9.82
C GLU A 307 -8.09 -24.42 11.31
N ARG A 308 -6.98 -23.85 11.81
CA ARG A 308 -6.64 -23.86 13.25
C ARG A 308 -7.76 -23.26 14.10
N TRP A 309 -8.32 -22.12 13.67
CA TRP A 309 -9.41 -21.46 14.38
C TRP A 309 -10.71 -22.26 14.35
N ALA A 310 -11.03 -22.89 13.22
CA ALA A 310 -12.21 -23.76 13.11
C ALA A 310 -12.16 -24.93 14.12
N GLU A 311 -11.00 -25.58 14.26
CA GLU A 311 -10.80 -26.65 15.25
C GLU A 311 -10.90 -26.11 16.69
N LYS A 312 -10.23 -25.00 17.00
CA LYS A 312 -10.31 -24.36 18.32
C LYS A 312 -11.75 -23.96 18.67
N ARG A 313 -12.51 -23.44 17.70
CA ARG A 313 -13.91 -23.07 17.86
C ARG A 313 -14.80 -24.29 18.08
N LYS A 314 -14.53 -25.41 17.41
CA LYS A 314 -15.22 -26.68 17.63
C LYS A 314 -15.02 -27.19 19.07
N ILE A 315 -13.77 -27.23 19.54
CA ILE A 315 -13.44 -27.63 20.92
C ILE A 315 -14.14 -26.73 21.95
N LEU A 316 -14.13 -25.41 21.73
CA LEU A 316 -14.85 -24.47 22.60
C LEU A 316 -16.38 -24.69 22.53
N GLY A 317 -16.92 -25.05 21.36
CA GLY A 317 -18.33 -25.40 21.20
C GLY A 317 -18.73 -26.63 22.01
N GLU A 318 -17.95 -27.70 21.93
CA GLU A 318 -18.16 -28.93 22.72
C GLU A 318 -18.03 -28.67 24.23
N ALA A 319 -17.08 -27.83 24.64
CA ALA A 319 -16.95 -27.40 26.04
C ALA A 319 -18.22 -26.66 26.50
N LYS A 320 -18.79 -25.78 25.66
CA LYS A 320 -20.04 -25.06 25.93
C LYS A 320 -21.23 -26.00 26.17
N GLU A 321 -21.34 -27.07 25.39
CA GLU A 321 -22.44 -28.04 25.50
C GLU A 321 -22.35 -28.88 26.78
N LYS A 322 -21.14 -29.12 27.29
CA LYS A 322 -20.89 -29.85 28.55
C LYS A 322 -21.22 -29.02 29.80
N LEU A 323 -21.25 -27.70 29.69
CA LEU A 323 -21.70 -26.82 30.77
C LEU A 323 -23.19 -27.02 30.99
N THR A 324 -23.54 -27.71 32.08
CA THR A 324 -24.93 -27.94 32.50
C THR A 324 -25.64 -26.60 32.75
N ARG A 325 -26.96 -26.56 32.52
CA ARG A 325 -27.79 -25.33 32.55
C ARG A 325 -27.88 -24.60 33.91
N GLY A 326 -27.09 -24.97 34.92
CA GLY A 326 -27.14 -24.42 36.28
C GLY A 326 -26.02 -23.43 36.64
N ASP A 327 -24.80 -23.58 36.10
CA ASP A 327 -23.63 -22.84 36.60
C ASP A 327 -23.34 -21.58 35.77
N SER A 328 -23.92 -20.46 36.22
CA SER A 328 -23.76 -19.14 35.59
C SER A 328 -22.29 -18.67 35.56
N ALA A 329 -21.50 -19.03 36.58
CA ALA A 329 -20.09 -18.66 36.70
C ALA A 329 -19.23 -19.30 35.59
N ASP A 330 -19.44 -20.59 35.33
CA ASP A 330 -18.65 -21.31 34.33
C ASP A 330 -19.02 -20.88 32.89
N LEU A 331 -20.29 -20.49 32.66
CA LEU A 331 -20.70 -19.89 31.39
C LEU A 331 -20.00 -18.54 31.15
N ALA A 332 -19.81 -17.73 32.19
CA ALA A 332 -19.08 -16.46 32.08
C ALA A 332 -17.59 -16.69 31.76
N ALA A 333 -16.95 -17.65 32.43
CA ALA A 333 -15.57 -18.04 32.15
C ALA A 333 -15.39 -18.54 30.71
N TRP A 334 -16.32 -19.37 30.22
CA TRP A 334 -16.32 -19.83 28.83
C TRP A 334 -16.45 -18.68 27.82
N LYS A 335 -17.37 -17.73 28.05
CA LYS A 335 -17.56 -16.57 27.18
C LYS A 335 -16.29 -15.74 27.08
N GLU A 336 -15.59 -15.53 28.20
CA GLU A 336 -14.32 -14.80 28.21
C GLU A 336 -13.22 -15.56 27.47
N GLN A 337 -13.11 -16.88 27.66
CA GLN A 337 -12.17 -17.73 26.92
C GLN A 337 -12.42 -17.69 25.41
N HIS A 338 -13.68 -17.80 24.98
CA HIS A 338 -14.06 -17.70 23.58
C HIS A 338 -13.73 -16.32 23.00
N ARG A 339 -14.10 -15.24 23.70
CA ARG A 339 -13.79 -13.86 23.29
C ARG A 339 -12.29 -13.62 23.15
N LYS A 340 -11.49 -14.11 24.11
CA LYS A 340 -10.02 -14.03 24.08
C LYS A 340 -9.46 -14.80 22.89
N ALA A 341 -9.94 -16.01 22.66
CA ALA A 341 -9.49 -16.85 21.56
C ALA A 341 -9.85 -16.26 20.19
N GLU A 342 -11.05 -15.67 20.05
CA GLU A 342 -11.48 -14.98 18.84
C GLU A 342 -10.65 -13.71 18.58
N THR A 343 -10.35 -12.96 19.64
CA THR A 343 -9.49 -11.77 19.56
C THR A 343 -8.07 -12.15 19.13
N GLU A 344 -7.52 -13.23 19.65
CA GLU A 344 -6.21 -13.78 19.27
C GLU A 344 -6.18 -14.22 17.80
N HIS A 345 -7.24 -14.89 17.33
CA HIS A 345 -7.37 -15.28 15.93
C HIS A 345 -7.42 -14.07 14.99
N LYS A 346 -8.27 -13.08 15.29
CA LYS A 346 -8.35 -11.82 14.52
C LYS A 346 -7.01 -11.10 14.48
N LEU A 347 -6.30 -11.05 15.61
CA LEU A 347 -4.96 -10.48 15.70
C LEU A 347 -3.96 -11.22 14.81
N THR A 348 -4.04 -12.55 14.75
CA THR A 348 -3.15 -13.38 13.93
C THR A 348 -3.42 -13.16 12.43
N LEU A 349 -4.69 -13.13 12.01
CA LEU A 349 -5.05 -12.79 10.63
C LEU A 349 -4.57 -11.40 10.23
N ASN A 350 -4.75 -10.40 11.10
CA ASN A 350 -4.28 -9.04 10.87
C ASN A 350 -2.75 -8.99 10.72
N ARG A 351 -2.00 -9.76 11.51
CA ARG A 351 -0.54 -9.85 11.39
C ARG A 351 -0.10 -10.51 10.07
N LEU A 352 -0.81 -11.54 9.63
CA LEU A 352 -0.55 -12.19 8.34
C LEU A 352 -0.80 -11.20 7.19
N GLN A 353 -1.93 -10.50 7.24
CA GLN A 353 -2.27 -9.47 6.24
C GLN A 353 -1.22 -8.36 6.21
N LEU A 354 -0.82 -7.82 7.37
CA LEU A 354 0.22 -6.80 7.42
C LEU A 354 1.57 -7.30 6.89
N LYS A 355 1.97 -8.52 7.24
CA LYS A 355 3.20 -9.14 6.70
C LYS A 355 3.15 -9.20 5.17
N HIS A 356 2.01 -9.61 4.62
CA HIS A 356 1.79 -9.70 3.19
C HIS A 356 1.80 -8.32 2.52
N SER A 357 1.07 -7.33 3.04
CA SER A 357 1.05 -5.97 2.50
C SER A 357 2.45 -5.34 2.48
N ARG A 358 3.24 -5.50 3.55
CA ARG A 358 4.64 -5.04 3.59
C ARG A 358 5.50 -5.69 2.51
N LYS A 359 5.35 -7.00 2.31
CA LYS A 359 6.07 -7.72 1.25
C LYS A 359 5.65 -7.19 -0.12
N LEU A 360 4.35 -6.99 -0.37
CA LEU A 360 3.89 -6.44 -1.64
C LEU A 360 4.41 -5.02 -1.89
N GLN A 361 4.40 -4.14 -0.88
CA GLN A 361 4.95 -2.79 -0.99
C GLN A 361 6.43 -2.81 -1.40
N SER A 362 7.25 -3.70 -0.81
CA SER A 362 8.67 -3.83 -1.21
C SER A 362 8.87 -4.31 -2.65
N LEU A 363 7.85 -4.90 -3.27
CA LEU A 363 7.90 -5.42 -4.64
C LEU A 363 7.27 -4.47 -5.66
N GLN A 364 6.53 -3.44 -5.23
CA GLN A 364 5.74 -2.60 -6.14
C GLN A 364 6.62 -1.71 -7.03
N PRO A 365 6.38 -1.67 -8.35
CA PRO A 365 7.21 -0.93 -9.31
C PRO A 365 7.24 0.58 -9.03
N ARG A 366 6.08 1.14 -8.67
CA ARG A 366 5.89 2.56 -8.43
C ARG A 366 4.86 2.75 -7.33
N PHE A 367 5.05 3.81 -6.56
CA PHE A 367 4.07 4.26 -5.60
C PHE A 367 2.81 4.78 -6.32
N SER A 368 1.65 4.58 -5.72
CA SER A 368 0.36 5.09 -6.22
C SER A 368 -0.53 5.53 -5.05
N PRO A 369 -1.38 6.55 -5.23
CA PRO A 369 -2.36 6.93 -4.21
C PRO A 369 -3.29 5.76 -3.85
N LEU A 370 -3.87 5.83 -2.66
CA LEU A 370 -4.91 4.91 -2.20
C LEU A 370 -6.23 5.04 -2.98
N GLY A 371 -6.41 6.11 -3.75
CA GLY A 371 -7.60 6.36 -4.54
C GLY A 371 -8.12 7.78 -4.33
N ALA A 372 -9.23 8.07 -5.00
CA ALA A 372 -9.97 9.32 -4.81
C ALA A 372 -11.39 9.04 -4.34
N ASP A 373 -11.97 9.97 -3.58
CA ASP A 373 -13.39 9.94 -3.24
C ASP A 373 -14.25 10.66 -4.30
N VAL A 374 -15.56 10.68 -4.08
CA VAL A 374 -16.53 11.31 -4.99
C VAL A 374 -16.43 12.84 -5.03
N ASP A 375 -15.74 13.45 -4.07
CA ASP A 375 -15.50 14.89 -4.02
C ASP A 375 -14.14 15.27 -4.68
N GLY A 376 -13.40 14.27 -5.19
CA GLY A 376 -12.13 14.43 -5.87
C GLY A 376 -10.92 14.54 -4.94
N ASN A 377 -11.08 14.26 -3.64
CA ASN A 377 -9.96 14.22 -2.71
C ASN A 377 -9.13 12.97 -2.97
N VAL A 378 -7.81 13.13 -3.08
CA VAL A 378 -6.88 12.03 -3.36
C VAL A 378 -6.17 11.63 -2.08
N TYR A 379 -6.25 10.34 -1.71
CA TYR A 379 -5.72 9.81 -0.45
C TYR A 379 -4.41 9.07 -0.66
N TYR A 380 -3.50 9.18 0.30
CA TYR A 380 -2.17 8.60 0.26
C TYR A 380 -1.87 7.88 1.59
N ALA A 381 -1.17 6.76 1.49
CA ALA A 381 -0.53 6.09 2.62
C ALA A 381 0.78 5.50 2.14
N LEU A 382 1.85 5.79 2.86
CA LEU A 382 3.19 5.51 2.41
C LEU A 382 3.72 4.17 2.95
N SER A 383 4.70 3.62 2.26
CA SER A 383 5.36 2.39 2.68
C SER A 383 6.18 2.65 3.93
N TYR A 384 6.21 1.66 4.81
CA TYR A 384 6.97 1.75 6.05
C TYR A 384 8.45 1.47 5.79
N PRO A 385 9.36 2.22 6.43
CA PRO A 385 10.76 1.84 6.43
C PRO A 385 10.96 0.49 7.15
N SER A 386 12.08 -0.16 6.85
CA SER A 386 12.37 -1.52 7.30
C SER A 386 12.35 -1.69 8.84
N LYS A 387 12.19 -2.94 9.31
CA LYS A 387 11.84 -3.31 10.71
C LYS A 387 12.70 -2.71 11.84
N LYS A 388 13.89 -2.19 11.53
CA LYS A 388 14.76 -1.55 12.53
C LYS A 388 14.23 -0.19 13.02
N GLN A 389 13.18 0.35 12.40
CA GLN A 389 12.72 1.73 12.62
C GLN A 389 11.33 1.85 13.26
N LEU A 390 10.70 0.74 13.63
CA LEU A 390 9.27 0.65 14.02
C LEU A 390 9.00 0.95 15.50
N LYS A 391 9.45 2.10 16.01
CA LYS A 391 8.83 2.61 17.23
C LYS A 391 7.66 3.48 16.82
N VAL A 392 6.49 3.25 17.41
CA VAL A 392 5.35 4.15 17.18
C VAL A 392 5.75 5.53 17.69
N PRO A 393 5.69 6.58 16.85
CA PRO A 393 5.98 7.92 17.29
C PRO A 393 5.07 8.32 18.45
N PRO A 394 5.57 9.10 19.41
CA PRO A 394 4.73 9.64 20.47
C PRO A 394 3.56 10.43 19.89
N PHE A 395 2.53 10.67 20.71
CA PHE A 395 1.31 11.32 20.24
C PHE A 395 1.58 12.69 19.60
N GLU A 396 2.44 13.48 20.23
CA GLU A 396 2.83 14.82 19.78
C GLU A 396 3.49 14.80 18.40
N GLU A 397 4.32 13.78 18.13
CA GLU A 397 4.95 13.61 16.81
C GLU A 397 3.93 13.21 15.74
N ARG A 398 2.92 12.40 16.08
CA ARG A 398 1.85 12.02 15.14
C ARG A 398 0.89 13.18 14.85
N ASP A 399 0.56 13.97 15.87
CA ASP A 399 -0.29 15.15 15.75
C ASP A 399 0.36 16.26 14.90
N SER A 400 1.69 16.36 14.96
CA SER A 400 2.45 17.29 14.12
C SER A 400 2.57 16.88 12.65
N PHE A 401 2.07 15.70 12.24
CA PHE A 401 2.20 15.17 10.87
C PHE A 401 3.63 15.16 10.32
N THR A 402 4.63 15.06 11.20
CA THR A 402 6.04 15.14 10.79
C THR A 402 6.50 13.90 10.04
N ARG A 403 5.96 12.71 10.33
CA ARG A 403 6.40 11.46 9.68
C ARG A 403 5.37 10.86 8.74
N PHE A 404 5.67 10.92 7.45
CA PHE A 404 4.90 10.39 6.32
C PHE A 404 4.31 8.99 6.54
N SER A 405 5.07 8.08 7.15
CA SER A 405 4.62 6.70 7.38
C SER A 405 3.43 6.58 8.35
N TRP A 406 3.18 7.55 9.23
CA TRP A 406 2.36 7.34 10.43
C TRP A 406 0.97 7.95 10.37
N PHE A 407 0.56 8.49 9.22
CA PHE A 407 -0.76 9.04 8.99
C PHE A 407 -1.23 8.81 7.55
N ILE A 408 -2.54 8.87 7.36
CA ILE A 408 -3.14 9.05 6.04
C ILE A 408 -3.13 10.54 5.74
N PHE A 409 -2.79 10.92 4.53
CA PHE A 409 -3.00 12.30 4.09
C PHE A 409 -3.78 12.37 2.80
N ALA A 410 -4.51 13.46 2.64
CA ALA A 410 -5.39 13.70 1.52
C ALA A 410 -5.11 15.06 0.89
N TRP A 411 -5.01 15.10 -0.43
CA TRP A 411 -5.02 16.36 -1.18
C TRP A 411 -6.43 16.65 -1.66
N GLY A 412 -6.96 17.82 -1.31
CA GLY A 412 -8.25 18.25 -1.81
C GLY A 412 -8.91 19.32 -0.95
N LYS A 413 -10.23 19.42 -1.09
CA LYS A 413 -11.03 20.35 -0.30
C LYS A 413 -11.43 19.60 0.97
N ALA A 414 -11.18 20.15 2.16
CA ALA A 414 -11.81 19.59 3.34
C ALA A 414 -13.33 19.54 3.13
N GLY A 415 -13.99 18.62 3.82
CA GLY A 415 -15.43 18.73 4.07
C GLY A 415 -15.78 20.17 4.48
N GLN A 416 -17.04 20.58 4.30
CA GLN A 416 -17.56 21.97 4.28
C GLN A 416 -17.20 22.91 5.46
N HIS A 417 -16.32 22.51 6.38
CA HIS A 417 -16.07 23.10 7.68
C HIS A 417 -14.76 23.90 7.86
N GLY A 418 -13.89 24.02 6.86
CA GLY A 418 -12.55 24.60 7.10
C GLY A 418 -12.47 26.12 7.12
N VAL A 419 -12.78 26.78 6.00
CA VAL A 419 -12.64 28.23 5.85
C VAL A 419 -13.71 28.68 4.86
N GLN A 420 -14.76 29.35 5.32
CA GLN A 420 -15.80 29.89 4.44
C GLN A 420 -15.16 30.84 3.42
N GLY A 421 -15.08 30.41 2.17
CA GLY A 421 -14.71 31.27 1.04
C GLY A 421 -13.43 30.90 0.30
N ASP A 422 -12.62 29.94 0.76
CA ASP A 422 -11.44 29.53 -0.01
C ASP A 422 -11.70 28.23 -0.81
N PHE A 423 -11.62 28.34 -2.13
CA PHE A 423 -11.71 27.20 -3.05
C PHE A 423 -10.38 26.46 -3.21
N ARG A 424 -9.32 26.90 -2.50
CA ARG A 424 -8.01 26.27 -2.52
C ARG A 424 -8.06 24.84 -1.99
N GLN A 425 -7.22 24.01 -2.58
CA GLN A 425 -6.95 22.65 -2.13
C GLN A 425 -5.79 22.69 -1.14
N TYR A 426 -5.88 21.85 -0.11
CA TYR A 426 -4.89 21.76 0.94
C TYR A 426 -4.53 20.29 1.21
N TRP A 427 -3.43 20.11 1.94
CA TRP A 427 -3.07 18.84 2.52
C TRP A 427 -3.77 18.65 3.86
N TRP A 428 -4.44 17.51 4.01
CA TRP A 428 -5.14 17.10 5.21
C TRP A 428 -4.52 15.82 5.77
N GLY A 429 -4.53 15.65 7.08
CA GLY A 429 -3.95 14.50 7.77
C GLY A 429 -4.95 13.77 8.66
N PHE A 430 -4.75 12.46 8.80
CA PHE A 430 -5.48 11.60 9.72
C PHE A 430 -4.51 10.60 10.36
N TYR A 431 -4.24 10.75 11.65
CA TYR A 431 -3.33 9.86 12.39
C TYR A 431 -4.06 8.96 13.39
N GLU A 432 -5.28 9.33 13.80
CA GLU A 432 -6.06 8.54 14.75
C GLU A 432 -6.80 7.38 14.07
N VAL A 433 -6.63 6.18 14.62
CA VAL A 433 -7.31 4.96 14.17
C VAL A 433 -8.84 5.13 14.11
N LYS A 434 -9.43 5.84 15.09
CA LYS A 434 -10.88 6.06 15.16
C LYS A 434 -11.36 6.98 14.03
N GLU A 435 -10.65 8.07 13.78
CA GLU A 435 -10.99 9.01 12.71
C GLU A 435 -10.76 8.41 11.32
N ILE A 436 -9.72 7.60 11.11
CA ILE A 436 -9.52 6.92 9.81
C ILE A 436 -10.66 5.90 9.53
N LYS A 437 -11.13 5.16 10.55
CA LYS A 437 -12.30 4.27 10.41
C LYS A 437 -13.59 5.05 10.12
N LYS A 438 -13.71 6.24 10.71
CA LYS A 438 -14.84 7.15 10.48
C LYS A 438 -14.79 7.73 9.06
N LEU A 439 -13.60 8.12 8.59
CA LEU A 439 -13.33 8.54 7.22
C LEU A 439 -13.72 7.46 6.21
N SER A 440 -13.27 6.21 6.40
CA SER A 440 -13.63 5.07 5.55
C SER A 440 -15.15 4.93 5.36
N LYS A 441 -15.91 4.96 6.46
CA LYS A 441 -17.39 4.87 6.43
C LYS A 441 -18.06 6.12 5.85
N TRP A 442 -17.48 7.28 6.10
CA TRP A 442 -18.00 8.55 5.59
C TRP A 442 -17.87 8.62 4.07
N ILE A 443 -16.72 8.23 3.52
CA ILE A 443 -16.50 8.13 2.06
C ILE A 443 -17.53 7.17 1.42
N GLU A 444 -17.76 6.00 2.02
CA GLU A 444 -18.75 5.04 1.53
C GLU A 444 -20.18 5.61 1.59
N SER A 445 -20.55 6.29 2.68
CA SER A 445 -21.84 6.97 2.81
C SER A 445 -22.02 8.04 1.74
N ARG A 446 -21.00 8.85 1.51
CA ARG A 446 -21.02 9.95 0.54
C ARG A 446 -21.17 9.43 -0.89
N ALA A 447 -20.46 8.36 -1.24
CA ALA A 447 -20.62 7.73 -2.55
C ALA A 447 -22.03 7.19 -2.78
N ASN A 448 -22.64 6.57 -1.75
CA ASN A 448 -24.01 6.09 -1.84
C ASN A 448 -25.03 7.23 -2.00
N GLU A 449 -24.82 8.36 -1.32
CA GLU A 449 -25.65 9.56 -1.49
C GLU A 449 -25.59 10.10 -2.92
N VAL A 450 -24.38 10.25 -3.48
CA VAL A 450 -24.20 10.72 -4.86
C VAL A 450 -24.88 9.78 -5.87
N HIS A 451 -24.73 8.46 -5.70
CA HIS A 451 -25.41 7.49 -6.58
C HIS A 451 -26.94 7.49 -6.43
N GLN A 452 -27.45 7.70 -5.21
CA GLN A 452 -28.90 7.80 -4.98
C GLN A 452 -29.45 9.09 -5.62
N GLU A 453 -28.74 10.20 -5.50
CA GLU A 453 -29.09 11.45 -6.16
C GLU A 453 -29.04 11.34 -7.69
N GLU A 454 -28.12 10.55 -8.25
CA GLU A 454 -28.06 10.27 -9.70
C GLU A 454 -29.21 9.37 -10.18
N ALA A 455 -29.65 8.43 -9.36
CA ALA A 455 -30.74 7.51 -9.70
C ALA A 455 -32.13 8.18 -9.66
N ASP A 456 -32.31 9.20 -8.82
CA ASP A 456 -33.56 9.95 -8.67
C ASP A 456 -33.32 11.46 -8.94
N PRO A 457 -33.12 11.86 -10.21
CA PRO A 457 -32.90 13.25 -10.54
C PRO A 457 -34.19 14.03 -10.23
N LYS A 458 -34.15 14.89 -9.21
CA LYS A 458 -35.27 15.80 -8.92
C LYS A 458 -35.64 16.58 -10.20
N PRO A 459 -36.86 16.43 -10.72
CA PRO A 459 -37.28 17.13 -11.92
C PRO A 459 -37.33 18.64 -11.62
N GLY A 460 -36.50 19.42 -12.33
CA GLY A 460 -36.56 20.89 -12.32
C GLY A 460 -35.40 21.66 -11.69
N ASP A 461 -34.26 21.04 -11.37
CA ASP A 461 -33.07 21.77 -10.89
C ASP A 461 -32.03 21.99 -12.02
N PRO A 462 -32.09 23.10 -12.78
CA PRO A 462 -31.16 23.38 -13.86
C PRO A 462 -29.72 23.61 -13.39
N SER A 463 -29.48 23.95 -12.11
CA SER A 463 -28.12 24.23 -11.62
C SER A 463 -27.25 22.96 -11.56
N ARG A 464 -27.86 21.77 -11.61
CA ARG A 464 -27.13 20.50 -11.54
C ARG A 464 -26.43 20.13 -12.85
N ALA A 465 -26.97 20.56 -14.00
CA ALA A 465 -26.37 20.28 -15.30
C ALA A 465 -25.08 21.11 -15.51
N GLU A 466 -25.05 22.35 -15.04
CA GLU A 466 -23.89 23.24 -15.17
C GLU A 466 -22.73 22.80 -14.26
N LYS A 467 -23.02 22.34 -13.04
CA LYS A 467 -21.99 21.92 -12.08
C LYS A 467 -21.21 20.67 -12.52
N ARG A 468 -21.73 19.88 -13.46
CA ARG A 468 -21.09 18.65 -13.96
C ARG A 468 -19.99 18.91 -15.01
N VAL A 469 -19.97 20.09 -15.63
CA VAL A 469 -19.03 20.39 -16.73
C VAL A 469 -17.64 20.78 -16.23
N GLU A 470 -17.50 21.15 -14.95
CA GLU A 470 -16.28 21.81 -14.46
C GLU A 470 -15.21 20.84 -13.89
N THR A 471 -15.56 19.58 -13.59
CA THR A 471 -14.58 18.59 -13.11
C THR A 471 -14.09 17.71 -14.26
N ALA A 472 -12.84 17.93 -14.70
CA ALA A 472 -12.23 17.22 -15.82
C ALA A 472 -12.07 15.70 -15.62
N THR A 473 -12.11 15.21 -14.38
CA THR A 473 -12.00 13.77 -14.05
C THR A 473 -13.36 13.15 -13.79
N PRO A 474 -13.67 11.98 -14.41
CA PRO A 474 -14.90 11.25 -14.09
C PRO A 474 -14.91 10.84 -12.62
N PRO A 475 -16.09 10.78 -11.97
CA PRO A 475 -16.19 10.33 -10.60
C PRO A 475 -15.70 8.89 -10.47
N PRO A 476 -15.10 8.52 -9.32
CA PRO A 476 -14.64 7.15 -9.08
C PRO A 476 -15.82 6.17 -9.10
N SER A 477 -15.58 4.97 -9.60
CA SER A 477 -16.55 3.88 -9.60
C SER A 477 -16.81 3.35 -8.18
N PRO A 478 -17.98 2.71 -7.93
CA PRO A 478 -18.26 2.07 -6.64
C PRO A 478 -17.19 1.05 -6.21
N ALA A 479 -16.56 0.38 -7.17
CA ALA A 479 -15.48 -0.58 -6.90
C ALA A 479 -14.20 0.10 -6.42
N GLU A 480 -13.86 1.27 -6.98
CA GLU A 480 -12.72 2.08 -6.56
C GLU A 480 -12.93 2.67 -5.17
N ILE A 481 -14.14 3.18 -4.88
CA ILE A 481 -14.51 3.64 -3.53
C ILE A 481 -14.36 2.51 -2.51
N LYS A 482 -14.92 1.33 -2.80
CA LYS A 482 -14.79 0.16 -1.93
C LYS A 482 -13.32 -0.25 -1.72
N ALA A 483 -12.50 -0.15 -2.75
CA ALA A 483 -11.07 -0.43 -2.66
C ALA A 483 -10.32 0.61 -1.82
N LEU A 484 -10.69 1.89 -1.92
CA LEU A 484 -10.17 2.97 -1.07
C LEU A 484 -10.52 2.72 0.40
N CYS A 485 -11.80 2.52 0.73
CA CYS A 485 -12.26 2.22 2.09
C CYS A 485 -11.54 0.99 2.68
N LYS A 486 -11.39 -0.07 1.89
CA LYS A 486 -10.64 -1.26 2.32
C LYS A 486 -9.18 -0.94 2.66
N ARG A 487 -8.49 -0.13 1.84
CA ARG A 487 -7.09 0.26 2.09
C ARG A 487 -6.93 1.16 3.32
N LEU A 488 -7.89 2.07 3.55
CA LEU A 488 -7.95 2.86 4.79
C LEU A 488 -8.11 1.96 6.02
N ASP A 489 -9.01 0.97 5.96
CA ASP A 489 -9.21 0.02 7.05
C ASP A 489 -7.95 -0.85 7.30
N GLU A 490 -7.28 -1.32 6.24
CA GLU A 490 -6.00 -2.03 6.33
C GLU A 490 -4.91 -1.19 7.00
N PHE A 491 -4.86 0.12 6.72
CA PHE A 491 -3.95 1.05 7.40
C PHE A 491 -4.30 1.21 8.89
N THR A 492 -5.59 1.21 9.26
CA THR A 492 -5.97 1.27 10.68
C THR A 492 -5.54 0.02 11.45
N ILE A 493 -5.63 -1.16 10.81
CA ILE A 493 -5.15 -2.42 11.37
C ILE A 493 -3.64 -2.35 11.61
N PHE A 494 -2.90 -1.77 10.66
CA PHE A 494 -1.47 -1.53 10.83
C PHE A 494 -1.17 -0.70 12.08
N LEU A 495 -1.81 0.48 12.22
CA LEU A 495 -1.56 1.38 13.34
C LEU A 495 -1.89 0.70 14.68
N GLU A 496 -2.98 -0.06 14.75
CA GLU A 496 -3.36 -0.83 15.94
C GLU A 496 -2.34 -1.93 16.29
N LEU A 497 -1.77 -2.59 15.28
CA LEU A 497 -0.78 -3.65 15.49
C LEU A 497 0.55 -3.10 16.00
N GLU A 498 1.04 -2.01 15.41
CA GLU A 498 2.30 -1.40 15.83
C GLU A 498 2.17 -0.75 17.20
N ALA A 499 1.05 -0.08 17.51
CA ALA A 499 0.79 0.48 18.84
C ALA A 499 0.80 -0.58 19.96
N ARG A 500 0.51 -1.85 19.63
CA ARG A 500 0.60 -2.98 20.57
C ARG A 500 2.00 -3.60 20.63
N GLY A 501 2.80 -3.46 19.58
CA GLY A 501 4.12 -4.09 19.41
C GLY A 501 5.16 -3.61 20.43
N ASP A 502 5.07 -2.36 20.86
CA ASP A 502 6.03 -1.76 21.80
C ASP A 502 5.95 -2.32 23.23
N GLY A 503 4.89 -3.05 23.61
CA GLY A 503 4.71 -3.60 24.96
C GLY A 503 5.09 -5.07 25.16
N ALA A 504 5.06 -5.90 24.12
CA ALA A 504 5.07 -7.36 24.32
C ALA A 504 6.47 -7.98 24.47
N GLY A 505 7.52 -7.31 23.98
CA GLY A 505 8.88 -7.87 23.93
C GLY A 505 9.77 -7.60 25.14
N LYS A 506 9.48 -6.59 25.98
CA LYS A 506 10.40 -6.13 27.02
C LYS A 506 10.04 -6.51 28.46
N ASN A 507 8.79 -6.87 28.76
CA ASN A 507 8.38 -7.16 30.14
C ASN A 507 8.47 -8.64 30.58
N ALA A 508 8.87 -9.57 29.70
CA ALA A 508 8.99 -10.99 30.08
C ALA A 508 10.37 -11.39 30.66
N GLY A 509 11.38 -10.50 30.61
CA GLY A 509 12.76 -10.83 30.99
C GLY A 509 13.30 -10.22 32.29
N GLY A 510 12.56 -9.30 32.93
CA GLY A 510 13.06 -8.47 34.03
C GLY A 510 12.88 -9.02 35.46
N ALA A 511 12.03 -10.04 35.66
CA ALA A 511 11.83 -10.65 36.96
C ALA A 511 12.85 -11.77 37.24
N LYS A 512 14.15 -11.50 37.04
CA LYS A 512 15.19 -12.36 37.62
C LYS A 512 15.46 -11.89 39.05
N ALA A 513 14.99 -12.72 39.97
CA ALA A 513 15.18 -12.64 41.41
C ALA A 513 16.53 -12.03 41.82
N ARG A 514 16.50 -10.83 42.41
CA ARG A 514 17.42 -10.48 43.48
C ARG A 514 16.98 -11.31 44.70
N LYS A 515 17.56 -12.50 44.87
CA LYS A 515 17.60 -13.15 46.18
C LYS A 515 18.75 -12.50 46.94
N SER A 516 18.38 -11.89 48.06
CA SER A 516 19.22 -11.60 49.23
C SER A 516 19.85 -12.87 49.77
#